data_AF-A0A848X136-F1
#
_entry.id   AF-A0A848X136-F1
#
_cell.length_a   1.000
_cell.length_b   1.000
_cell.length_c   1.000
_cell.angle_alpha   90.00
_cell.angle_beta   90.00
_cell.angle_gamma   90.00
#
_symmetry.space_group_name_H-M   'P 1'
#
loop_
_entity.id
_entity.type
_entity.pdbx_description
1 polymer ?
#
loop_
_entity_poly.entity_id
_entity_poly.type
_entity_poly.pdbx_seq_one_letter_code
_entity_poly.pdbx_strand_id
1 'polypeptide(L)'
;MMITKKRLVIAALIAPLVGVVGLVIYAQQQVQVQPGKGIAVKGIEIEVQQTPEFQAANVRGKKIDNPRDWVEIEVEFDVDGVNPRDAVIPELIFRYYVGIRDQQNQAVVLTGDVVHVNVVGGESYYSAAYVAPSTLGKFTGDFKRFEAGKVQAVGVEIYYNGVLVGGGLEKVNAKFWEQIAPQPGVLSRQDTPFSLLWIDRYADEKNK
;
A
#
# COMPACT_ATOMS: atom_id res chain seq x y z
N MET A 1 83.75 -52.42 -11.28
CA MET A 1 82.82 -53.40 -10.68
C MET A 1 81.54 -52.67 -10.31
N MET A 2 80.50 -52.92 -11.11
CA MET A 2 79.05 -52.77 -10.92
C MET A 2 78.41 -51.97 -9.75
N ILE A 3 77.38 -51.20 -10.15
CA ILE A 3 76.04 -50.99 -9.50
C ILE A 3 76.00 -49.95 -8.34
N THR A 4 75.10 -48.96 -8.21
CA THR A 4 73.73 -48.70 -8.70
C THR A 4 73.46 -47.17 -8.76
N LYS A 5 72.66 -46.70 -9.73
CA LYS A 5 72.04 -45.35 -9.72
C LYS A 5 70.68 -45.42 -8.99
N LYS A 6 70.46 -44.58 -7.96
CA LYS A 6 69.12 -44.22 -7.47
C LYS A 6 68.77 -42.83 -7.99
N ARG A 7 67.69 -42.72 -8.77
CA ARG A 7 67.13 -41.46 -9.24
C ARG A 7 66.23 -40.88 -8.14
N LEU A 8 66.54 -39.66 -7.69
CA LEU A 8 65.68 -38.86 -6.82
C LEU A 8 65.05 -37.77 -7.71
N VAL A 9 63.72 -37.80 -7.83
CA VAL A 9 62.94 -36.75 -8.52
C VAL A 9 62.58 -35.71 -7.45
N ILE A 10 63.09 -34.49 -7.59
CA ILE A 10 62.69 -33.34 -6.77
C ILE A 10 61.79 -32.47 -7.64
N ALA A 11 60.51 -32.38 -7.26
CA ALA A 11 59.51 -31.52 -7.88
C ALA A 11 59.73 -30.05 -7.46
N ALA A 12 59.56 -29.14 -8.42
CA ALA A 12 59.74 -27.71 -8.28
C ALA A 12 58.62 -27.05 -7.44
N LEU A 13 58.99 -26.16 -6.52
CA LEU A 13 58.08 -25.24 -5.85
C LEU A 13 58.03 -23.92 -6.64
N ILE A 14 56.87 -23.60 -7.22
CA ILE A 14 56.54 -22.27 -7.73
C ILE A 14 55.52 -21.69 -6.75
N ALA A 15 55.88 -20.61 -6.06
CA ALA A 15 54.96 -19.88 -5.19
C ALA A 15 54.30 -18.75 -6.00
N PRO A 16 52.97 -18.62 -6.05
CA PRO A 16 52.34 -17.40 -6.52
C PRO A 16 52.06 -16.46 -5.33
N LEU A 17 52.57 -15.23 -5.42
CA LEU A 17 52.15 -14.12 -4.59
C LEU A 17 50.68 -13.80 -4.93
N VAL A 18 49.74 -14.16 -4.06
CA VAL A 18 48.33 -13.78 -4.20
C VAL A 18 48.10 -12.50 -3.40
N GLY A 19 47.98 -11.38 -4.10
CA GLY A 19 47.44 -10.15 -3.54
C GLY A 19 45.94 -10.31 -3.33
N VAL A 20 45.50 -10.33 -2.07
CA VAL A 20 44.09 -10.38 -1.70
C VAL A 20 43.51 -8.98 -1.88
N VAL A 21 42.79 -8.75 -2.98
CA VAL A 21 41.86 -7.62 -3.09
C VAL A 21 40.59 -8.05 -2.36
N GLY A 22 40.38 -7.55 -1.14
CA GLY A 22 39.17 -7.79 -0.38
C GLY A 22 37.98 -7.06 -1.02
N LEU A 23 37.10 -7.79 -1.69
CA LEU A 23 35.76 -7.33 -2.01
C LEU A 23 34.94 -7.30 -0.72
N VAL A 24 34.72 -6.11 -0.16
CA VAL A 24 33.73 -5.93 0.91
C VAL A 24 32.35 -5.97 0.25
N ILE A 25 31.71 -7.14 0.30
CA ILE A 25 30.32 -7.30 -0.12
C ILE A 25 29.47 -6.83 1.07
N TYR A 26 28.95 -5.60 1.00
CA TYR A 26 27.86 -5.20 1.89
C TYR A 26 26.63 -6.01 1.46
N ALA A 27 26.34 -7.10 2.18
CA ALA A 27 25.06 -7.78 2.04
C ALA A 27 23.98 -6.83 2.55
N GLN A 28 23.32 -6.10 1.64
CA GLN A 28 22.08 -5.41 1.99
C GLN A 28 21.09 -6.49 2.40
N GLN A 29 20.75 -6.51 3.69
CA GLN A 29 19.79 -7.44 4.24
C GLN A 29 18.45 -7.16 3.55
N GLN A 30 17.99 -8.09 2.71
CA GLN A 30 16.76 -7.91 1.96
C GLN A 30 15.57 -7.92 2.92
N VAL A 31 14.72 -6.90 2.83
CA VAL A 31 13.49 -6.79 3.63
C VAL A 31 12.53 -7.90 3.23
N GLN A 32 12.17 -8.74 4.19
CA GLN A 32 11.22 -9.83 4.01
C GLN A 32 9.91 -9.47 4.72
N VAL A 33 8.79 -9.60 4.00
CA VAL A 33 7.45 -9.40 4.54
C VAL A 33 6.70 -10.71 4.43
N GLN A 34 6.13 -11.20 5.53
CA GLN A 34 5.45 -12.49 5.58
C GLN A 34 4.20 -12.50 4.69
N PRO A 35 4.05 -13.47 3.77
CA PRO A 35 2.83 -13.60 2.98
C PRO A 35 1.58 -13.79 3.85
N GLY A 36 0.51 -13.04 3.55
CA GLY A 36 -0.77 -13.06 4.25
C GLY A 36 -0.78 -12.62 5.73
N LYS A 37 0.37 -12.35 6.35
CA LYS A 37 0.50 -11.99 7.78
C LYS A 37 1.51 -10.86 8.04
N GLY A 38 2.11 -10.34 6.98
CA GLY A 38 3.10 -9.26 7.02
C GLY A 38 2.50 -7.98 7.56
N ILE A 39 1.28 -7.69 7.11
CA ILE A 39 0.52 -6.48 7.45
C ILE A 39 -0.84 -6.91 8.01
N ALA A 40 -1.12 -6.53 9.26
CA ALA A 40 -2.34 -6.88 9.96
C ALA A 40 -3.31 -5.70 9.97
N VAL A 41 -4.42 -5.79 9.25
CA VAL A 41 -5.50 -4.79 9.30
C VAL A 41 -6.25 -4.92 10.63
N LYS A 42 -6.33 -3.83 11.38
CA LYS A 42 -7.00 -3.78 12.70
C LYS A 42 -8.42 -3.26 12.62
N GLY A 43 -8.65 -2.31 11.73
CA GLY A 43 -9.94 -1.66 11.55
C GLY A 43 -10.06 -1.07 10.16
N ILE A 44 -11.31 -1.00 9.69
CA ILE A 44 -11.67 -0.28 8.48
C ILE A 44 -12.84 0.63 8.87
N GLU A 45 -12.62 1.93 8.82
CA GLU A 45 -13.64 2.93 9.10
C GLU A 45 -14.16 3.53 7.80
N ILE A 46 -15.46 3.83 7.77
CA ILE A 46 -16.14 4.38 6.61
C ILE A 46 -16.84 5.65 7.04
N GLU A 47 -16.30 6.79 6.60
CA GLU A 47 -16.84 8.11 6.91
C GLU A 47 -17.31 8.82 5.63
N VAL A 48 -18.13 9.85 5.82
CA VAL A 48 -18.49 10.78 4.76
C VAL A 48 -17.88 12.13 5.09
N GLN A 49 -16.95 12.58 4.26
CA GLN A 49 -16.30 13.87 4.40
C GLN A 49 -16.87 14.86 3.39
N GLN A 50 -17.07 16.10 3.82
CA GLN A 50 -17.40 17.17 2.89
C GLN A 50 -16.13 17.68 2.21
N THR A 51 -16.28 18.16 0.97
CA THR A 51 -15.19 18.83 0.27
C THR A 51 -14.61 19.95 1.16
N PRO A 52 -13.30 19.91 1.49
CA PRO A 52 -12.71 20.87 2.41
C PRO A 52 -12.66 22.28 1.81
N GLU A 53 -12.81 23.28 2.67
CA GLU A 53 -12.67 24.69 2.31
C GLU A 53 -11.27 25.18 2.70
N PHE A 54 -10.51 25.66 1.73
CA PHE A 54 -9.17 26.21 1.96
C PHE A 54 -9.18 27.73 1.87
N GLN A 55 -8.47 28.37 2.80
CA GLN A 55 -8.17 29.79 2.77
C GLN A 55 -6.67 29.97 2.53
N ALA A 56 -6.30 30.85 1.60
CA ALA A 56 -4.92 31.19 1.31
C ALA A 56 -4.76 32.70 1.23
N ALA A 57 -3.64 33.20 1.76
CA ALA A 57 -3.32 34.63 1.69
C ALA A 57 -3.07 35.06 0.24
N ASN A 58 -3.39 36.32 -0.07
CA ASN A 58 -3.15 36.95 -1.37
C ASN A 58 -3.90 36.34 -2.57
N VAL A 59 -4.91 35.50 -2.33
CA VAL A 59 -5.84 35.03 -3.36
C VAL A 59 -7.28 35.30 -2.95
N ARG A 60 -8.17 35.54 -3.92
CA ARG A 60 -9.59 35.69 -3.63
C ARG A 60 -10.16 34.35 -3.18
N GLY A 61 -10.63 34.29 -1.93
CA GLY A 61 -11.33 33.12 -1.41
C GLY A 61 -12.52 32.73 -2.29
N LYS A 62 -12.67 31.43 -2.54
CA LYS A 62 -13.80 30.87 -3.29
C LYS A 62 -14.69 30.12 -2.33
N LYS A 63 -15.85 30.70 -2.03
CA LYS A 63 -16.88 30.07 -1.20
C LYS A 63 -17.45 28.84 -1.91
N ILE A 64 -17.63 27.75 -1.17
CA ILE A 64 -18.32 26.54 -1.65
C ILE A 64 -19.67 26.46 -0.92
N ASP A 65 -20.73 26.96 -1.54
CA ASP A 65 -22.06 27.03 -0.89
C ASP A 65 -22.68 25.66 -0.58
N ASN A 66 -22.27 24.62 -1.32
CA ASN A 66 -22.77 23.26 -1.17
C ASN A 66 -21.61 22.28 -1.37
N PRO A 67 -20.76 22.07 -0.35
CA PRO A 67 -19.67 21.11 -0.46
C PRO A 67 -20.26 19.72 -0.69
N ARG A 68 -19.62 18.97 -1.59
CA ARG A 68 -20.07 17.64 -1.98
C ARG A 68 -19.48 16.60 -1.04
N ASP A 69 -20.23 15.54 -0.83
CA ASP A 69 -19.88 14.43 0.04
C ASP A 69 -18.96 13.44 -0.69
N TRP A 70 -17.84 13.14 -0.05
CA TRP A 70 -16.86 12.11 -0.40
C TRP A 70 -17.03 10.96 0.57
N VAL A 71 -16.85 9.73 0.09
CA VAL A 71 -16.71 8.58 1.00
C VAL A 71 -15.23 8.42 1.29
N GLU A 72 -14.88 8.42 2.57
CA GLU A 72 -13.55 8.10 3.07
C GLU A 72 -13.55 6.66 3.60
N ILE A 73 -12.50 5.93 3.26
CA ILE A 73 -12.20 4.61 3.78
C ILE A 73 -10.85 4.72 4.46
N GLU A 74 -10.84 4.66 5.79
CA GLU A 74 -9.63 4.64 6.59
C GLU A 74 -9.33 3.22 7.04
N VAL A 75 -8.07 2.78 6.88
CA VAL A 75 -7.60 1.45 7.28
C VAL A 75 -6.50 1.63 8.31
N GLU A 76 -6.72 1.13 9.52
CA GLU A 76 -5.69 0.99 10.55
C GLU A 76 -4.94 -0.33 10.35
N PHE A 77 -3.61 -0.31 10.35
CA PHE A 77 -2.80 -1.51 10.16
C PHE A 77 -1.49 -1.53 10.96
N ASP A 78 -1.09 -2.72 11.37
CA ASP A 78 0.20 -3.00 12.01
C ASP A 78 1.15 -3.72 11.04
N VAL A 79 2.44 -3.41 11.15
CA VAL A 79 3.52 -3.93 10.30
C VAL A 79 4.34 -5.00 11.05
N ASP A 80 3.68 -6.06 11.51
CA ASP A 80 4.24 -7.02 12.47
C ASP A 80 5.07 -8.15 11.85
N GLY A 81 4.80 -8.53 10.59
CA GLY A 81 5.39 -9.70 9.95
C GLY A 81 6.61 -9.38 9.07
N VAL A 82 7.45 -8.44 9.50
CA VAL A 82 8.62 -7.96 8.75
C VAL A 82 9.93 -8.40 9.39
N ASN A 83 10.93 -8.71 8.57
CA ASN A 83 12.28 -9.06 9.00
C ASN A 83 13.33 -8.33 8.15
N PRO A 84 14.29 -7.60 8.76
CA PRO A 84 14.35 -7.20 10.18
C PRO A 84 13.10 -6.47 10.68
N ARG A 85 12.82 -6.52 11.99
CA ARG A 85 11.59 -5.96 12.57
C ARG A 85 11.44 -4.48 12.27
N ASP A 86 12.53 -3.73 12.27
CA ASP A 86 12.62 -2.28 12.05
C ASP A 86 13.00 -1.92 10.60
N ALA A 87 12.90 -2.88 9.68
CA ALA A 87 13.21 -2.64 8.28
C ALA A 87 12.22 -1.66 7.65
N VAL A 88 12.75 -0.79 6.80
CA VAL A 88 11.94 0.12 5.98
C VAL A 88 11.47 -0.63 4.74
N ILE A 89 10.16 -0.83 4.62
CA ILE A 89 9.52 -1.36 3.43
C ILE A 89 9.43 -0.22 2.40
N PRO A 90 10.07 -0.36 1.23
CA PRO A 90 10.11 0.73 0.25
C PRO A 90 8.74 1.08 -0.32
N GLU A 91 7.90 0.07 -0.54
CA GLU A 91 6.59 0.24 -1.18
C GLU A 91 5.60 -0.82 -0.68
N LEU A 92 4.39 -0.41 -0.32
CA LEU A 92 3.23 -1.27 -0.12
C LEU A 92 2.07 -0.77 -1.00
N ILE A 93 1.42 -1.68 -1.70
CA ILE A 93 0.26 -1.36 -2.54
C ILE A 93 -1.00 -1.83 -1.82
N PHE A 94 -1.84 -0.88 -1.42
CA PHE A 94 -3.15 -1.13 -0.86
C PHE A 94 -4.18 -1.03 -1.97
N ARG A 95 -4.72 -2.17 -2.39
CA ARG A 95 -5.83 -2.21 -3.35
C ARG A 95 -7.14 -2.22 -2.61
N TYR A 96 -7.92 -1.17 -2.80
CA TYR A 96 -9.22 -1.00 -2.18
C TYR A 96 -10.33 -1.56 -3.07
N TYR A 97 -11.37 -2.08 -2.44
CA TYR A 97 -12.62 -2.51 -3.06
C TYR A 97 -13.79 -1.94 -2.27
N VAL A 98 -14.69 -1.21 -2.92
CA VAL A 98 -15.86 -0.59 -2.28
C VAL A 98 -17.12 -1.06 -2.99
N GLY A 99 -17.97 -1.77 -2.26
CA GLY A 99 -19.25 -2.26 -2.72
C GLY A 99 -20.37 -1.26 -2.46
N ILE A 100 -21.10 -0.87 -3.49
CA ILE A 100 -22.30 0.00 -3.42
C ILE A 100 -23.46 -0.60 -4.22
N ARG A 101 -24.63 0.03 -4.13
CA ARG A 101 -25.78 -0.25 -4.99
C ARG A 101 -26.00 0.91 -5.96
N ASP A 102 -26.34 0.58 -7.21
CA ASP A 102 -26.78 1.59 -8.18
C ASP A 102 -28.27 1.95 -8.03
N GLN A 103 -28.77 2.83 -8.90
CA GLN A 103 -30.18 3.25 -8.92
C GLN A 103 -31.17 2.09 -9.18
N GLN A 104 -30.71 1.01 -9.80
CA GLN A 104 -31.49 -0.21 -10.07
C GLN A 104 -31.24 -1.30 -9.01
N ASN A 105 -30.62 -0.95 -7.89
CA ASN A 105 -30.25 -1.82 -6.79
C ASN A 105 -29.30 -2.97 -7.18
N GLN A 106 -28.58 -2.82 -8.31
CA GLN A 106 -27.55 -3.77 -8.72
C GLN A 106 -26.26 -3.48 -7.95
N ALA A 107 -25.52 -4.55 -7.66
CA ALA A 107 -24.26 -4.43 -6.94
C ALA A 107 -23.16 -3.91 -7.85
N VAL A 108 -22.40 -2.94 -7.36
CA VAL A 108 -21.28 -2.31 -8.05
C VAL A 108 -20.05 -2.37 -7.15
N VAL A 109 -18.91 -2.72 -7.73
CA VAL A 109 -17.61 -2.73 -7.04
C VAL A 109 -16.69 -1.68 -7.65
N LEU A 110 -16.27 -0.72 -6.82
CA LEU A 110 -15.27 0.27 -7.17
C LEU A 110 -13.90 -0.18 -6.65
N THR A 111 -12.84 0.09 -7.39
CA THR A 111 -11.47 -0.22 -6.99
C THR A 111 -10.49 0.90 -7.32
N GLY A 112 -9.34 0.87 -6.66
CA GLY A 112 -8.22 1.79 -6.82
C GLY A 112 -7.12 1.45 -5.83
N ASP A 113 -5.89 1.88 -6.16
CA ASP A 113 -4.70 1.56 -5.38
C ASP A 113 -4.21 2.81 -4.63
N VAL A 114 -3.83 2.64 -3.37
CA VAL A 114 -3.04 3.59 -2.59
C VAL A 114 -1.65 2.98 -2.42
N VAL A 115 -0.62 3.74 -2.79
CA VAL A 115 0.77 3.27 -2.73
C VAL A 115 1.47 3.98 -1.60
N HIS A 116 1.78 3.25 -0.54
CA HIS A 116 2.57 3.76 0.58
C HIS A 116 4.05 3.51 0.37
N VAL A 117 4.88 4.42 0.87
CA VAL A 117 6.34 4.36 0.77
C VAL A 117 6.96 4.51 2.15
N ASN A 118 8.19 3.99 2.31
CA ASN A 118 9.00 4.15 3.52
C ASN A 118 8.30 3.67 4.81
N VAL A 119 7.49 2.61 4.73
CA VAL A 119 6.74 2.08 5.88
C VAL A 119 7.70 1.29 6.78
N VAL A 120 7.81 1.66 8.05
CA VAL A 120 8.73 1.02 9.01
C VAL A 120 8.06 -0.19 9.65
N GLY A 121 8.77 -1.31 9.72
CA GLY A 121 8.31 -2.49 10.42
C GLY A 121 8.16 -2.26 11.94
N GLY A 122 7.21 -2.98 12.54
CA GLY A 122 6.94 -2.91 13.98
C GLY A 122 6.18 -1.67 14.45
N GLU A 123 5.72 -0.82 13.53
CA GLU A 123 4.88 0.36 13.78
C GLU A 123 3.43 0.14 13.32
N SER A 124 2.55 1.04 13.75
CA SER A 124 1.13 1.11 13.37
C SER A 124 0.88 2.36 12.55
N TYR A 125 0.06 2.23 11.52
CA TYR A 125 -0.21 3.29 10.56
C TYR A 125 -1.69 3.34 10.18
N TYR A 126 -2.07 4.44 9.51
CA TYR A 126 -3.35 4.59 8.85
C TYR A 126 -3.15 4.78 7.34
N SER A 127 -4.06 4.23 6.55
CA SER A 127 -4.18 4.47 5.10
C SER A 127 -5.57 5.00 4.78
N ALA A 128 -5.66 6.07 4.00
CA ALA A 128 -6.92 6.65 3.56
C ALA A 128 -7.11 6.53 2.05
N ALA A 129 -8.30 6.09 1.64
CA ALA A 129 -8.75 6.07 0.27
C ALA A 129 -10.13 6.73 0.15
N TYR A 130 -10.43 7.31 -1.02
CA TYR A 130 -11.63 8.11 -1.21
C TYR A 130 -12.41 7.72 -2.46
N VAL A 131 -13.72 7.87 -2.41
CA VAL A 131 -14.59 7.81 -3.60
C VAL A 131 -15.17 9.20 -3.87
N ALA A 132 -14.92 9.72 -5.07
CA ALA A 132 -15.33 11.06 -5.46
C ALA A 132 -16.86 11.20 -5.62
N PRO A 133 -17.45 12.37 -5.31
CA PRO A 133 -18.88 12.62 -5.47
C PRO A 133 -19.37 12.39 -6.90
N SER A 134 -18.54 12.65 -7.92
CA SER A 134 -18.87 12.36 -9.32
C SER A 134 -19.00 10.86 -9.59
N THR A 135 -18.14 10.05 -8.99
CA THR A 135 -18.19 8.59 -9.09
C THR A 135 -19.41 8.06 -8.37
N LEU A 136 -19.68 8.53 -7.14
CA LEU A 136 -20.86 8.14 -6.37
C LEU A 136 -22.14 8.48 -7.11
N GLY A 137 -22.28 9.72 -7.58
CA GLY A 137 -23.47 10.18 -8.29
C GLY A 137 -23.72 9.47 -9.62
N LYS A 138 -22.68 8.98 -10.30
CA LYS A 138 -22.84 8.12 -11.49
C LYS A 138 -23.67 6.87 -11.19
N PHE A 139 -23.55 6.29 -9.99
CA PHE A 139 -24.27 5.07 -9.61
C PHE A 139 -25.51 5.34 -8.78
N THR A 140 -25.51 6.35 -7.91
CA THR A 140 -26.65 6.63 -7.03
C THR A 140 -27.65 7.63 -7.60
N GLY A 141 -27.24 8.42 -8.60
CA GLY A 141 -28.00 9.57 -9.11
C GLY A 141 -27.89 10.84 -8.26
N ASP A 142 -27.24 10.79 -7.09
CA ASP A 142 -26.99 11.97 -6.25
C ASP A 142 -25.50 12.33 -6.26
N PHE A 143 -25.19 13.48 -6.88
CA PHE A 143 -23.83 13.99 -7.06
C PHE A 143 -23.38 14.94 -5.95
N LYS A 144 -24.25 15.19 -4.96
CA LYS A 144 -23.99 16.15 -3.88
C LYS A 144 -23.94 15.47 -2.54
N ARG A 145 -24.91 14.58 -2.26
CA ARG A 145 -25.07 13.94 -0.97
C ARG A 145 -24.78 12.46 -1.04
N PHE A 146 -24.14 11.96 0.00
CA PHE A 146 -23.93 10.53 0.18
C PHE A 146 -24.06 10.16 1.65
N GLU A 147 -24.54 8.94 1.92
CA GLU A 147 -24.70 8.41 3.26
C GLU A 147 -23.77 7.21 3.41
N ALA A 148 -22.99 7.14 4.50
CA ALA A 148 -22.06 6.02 4.75
C ALA A 148 -22.77 4.65 4.73
N GLY A 149 -24.04 4.61 5.14
CA GLY A 149 -24.88 3.40 5.10
C GLY A 149 -25.12 2.84 3.69
N LYS A 150 -24.91 3.64 2.63
CA LYS A 150 -25.01 3.17 1.24
C LYS A 150 -23.79 2.36 0.79
N VAL A 151 -22.67 2.42 1.52
CA VAL A 151 -21.55 1.49 1.35
C VAL A 151 -21.93 0.13 1.93
N GLN A 152 -22.02 -0.87 1.07
CA GLN A 152 -22.48 -2.23 1.42
C GLN A 152 -21.34 -3.11 1.94
N ALA A 153 -20.14 -2.91 1.42
CA ALA A 153 -18.96 -3.70 1.74
C ALA A 153 -17.70 -2.89 1.46
N VAL A 154 -16.64 -3.12 2.24
CA VAL A 154 -15.30 -2.64 1.92
C VAL A 154 -14.33 -3.80 2.07
N GLY A 155 -13.35 -3.86 1.18
CA GLY A 155 -12.21 -4.76 1.32
C GLY A 155 -10.92 -4.07 0.92
N VAL A 156 -9.82 -4.56 1.47
CA VAL A 156 -8.48 -4.11 1.10
C VAL A 156 -7.57 -5.34 0.96
N GLU A 157 -6.78 -5.36 -0.11
CA GLU A 157 -5.69 -6.30 -0.32
C GLU A 157 -4.36 -5.55 -0.31
N ILE A 158 -3.40 -6.02 0.47
CA ILE A 158 -2.11 -5.33 0.66
C ILE A 158 -1.02 -6.17 0.02
N TYR A 159 -0.28 -5.59 -0.91
CA TYR A 159 0.77 -6.25 -1.68
C TYR A 159 2.15 -5.66 -1.41
N TYR A 160 3.14 -6.55 -1.33
CA TYR A 160 4.56 -6.22 -1.35
C TYR A 160 5.21 -7.04 -2.46
N ASN A 161 5.90 -6.38 -3.40
CA ASN A 161 6.53 -7.03 -4.55
C ASN A 161 5.58 -7.98 -5.31
N GLY A 162 4.31 -7.60 -5.45
CA GLY A 162 3.27 -8.39 -6.12
C GLY A 162 2.72 -9.58 -5.32
N VAL A 163 3.20 -9.81 -4.10
CA VAL A 163 2.73 -10.87 -3.19
C VAL A 163 1.73 -10.30 -2.19
N LEU A 164 0.60 -10.98 -2.00
CA LEU A 164 -0.38 -10.61 -0.98
C LEU A 164 0.20 -10.84 0.43
N VAL A 165 0.38 -9.76 1.18
CA VAL A 165 1.00 -9.77 2.52
C VAL A 165 0.02 -9.42 3.64
N GLY A 166 -1.17 -8.93 3.31
CA GLY A 166 -2.21 -8.60 4.27
C GLY A 166 -3.54 -8.25 3.58
N GLY A 167 -4.56 -7.99 4.37
CA GLY A 167 -5.85 -7.55 3.89
C GLY A 167 -6.94 -7.59 4.96
N GLY A 168 -8.06 -6.95 4.67
CA GLY A 168 -9.20 -6.83 5.57
C GLY A 168 -10.52 -6.71 4.83
N LEU A 169 -11.60 -6.98 5.53
CA LEU A 169 -12.98 -6.88 5.06
C LEU A 169 -13.82 -6.18 6.13
N GLU A 170 -14.78 -5.37 5.69
CA GLU A 170 -15.72 -4.68 6.55
C GLU A 170 -17.15 -4.81 6.01
N LYS A 171 -18.12 -4.95 6.91
CA LYS A 171 -19.54 -5.29 6.66
C LYS A 171 -19.83 -6.66 6.03
N VAL A 172 -18.82 -7.36 5.52
CA VAL A 172 -18.94 -8.69 4.89
C VAL A 172 -17.78 -9.60 5.30
N ASN A 173 -17.92 -10.90 5.02
CA ASN A 173 -16.94 -11.93 5.39
C ASN A 173 -16.33 -12.68 4.18
N ALA A 174 -16.61 -12.23 2.95
CA ALA A 174 -16.10 -12.84 1.73
C ALA A 174 -15.68 -11.77 0.69
N LYS A 175 -14.76 -12.15 -0.20
CA LYS A 175 -14.21 -11.29 -1.26
C LYS A 175 -15.24 -11.04 -2.36
N PHE A 176 -16.14 -10.09 -2.12
CA PHE A 176 -17.24 -9.75 -3.03
C PHE A 176 -16.78 -9.28 -4.44
N TRP A 177 -15.54 -8.77 -4.56
CA TRP A 177 -14.94 -8.37 -5.84
C TRP A 177 -14.56 -9.55 -6.74
N GLU A 178 -14.58 -10.78 -6.25
CA GLU A 178 -14.36 -11.98 -7.08
C GLU A 178 -15.63 -12.36 -7.87
N GLN A 179 -16.80 -11.89 -7.42
CA GLN A 179 -18.10 -12.19 -8.05
C GLN A 179 -18.58 -11.09 -8.98
N ILE A 180 -18.16 -9.85 -8.74
CA ILE A 180 -18.56 -8.66 -9.48
C ILE A 180 -17.30 -7.97 -9.97
N ALA A 181 -17.17 -7.84 -11.29
CA ALA A 181 -16.01 -7.21 -11.91
C ALA A 181 -15.80 -5.78 -11.35
N PRO A 182 -14.66 -5.51 -10.70
CA PRO A 182 -14.36 -4.19 -10.19
C PRO A 182 -14.13 -3.20 -11.32
N GLN A 183 -14.55 -1.95 -11.11
CA GLN A 183 -14.25 -0.84 -12.01
C GLN A 183 -13.52 0.29 -11.27
N PRO A 184 -12.71 1.11 -11.96
CA PRO A 184 -12.02 2.22 -11.32
C PRO A 184 -12.99 3.19 -10.65
N GLY A 185 -12.66 3.65 -9.44
CA GLY A 185 -13.48 4.62 -8.73
C GLY A 185 -12.99 5.02 -7.34
N VAL A 186 -11.99 4.31 -6.80
CA VAL A 186 -11.32 4.68 -5.56
C VAL A 186 -10.05 5.46 -5.90
N LEU A 187 -9.77 6.49 -5.11
CA LEU A 187 -8.66 7.44 -5.27
C LEU A 187 -7.80 7.40 -4.00
N SER A 188 -6.49 7.62 -4.15
CA SER A 188 -5.63 7.89 -3.00
C SER A 188 -5.92 9.29 -2.43
N ARG A 189 -5.53 9.53 -1.19
CA ARG A 189 -5.68 10.85 -0.56
C ARG A 189 -4.96 11.93 -1.37
N GLN A 190 -3.78 11.62 -1.91
CA GLN A 190 -2.99 12.54 -2.75
C GLN A 190 -3.74 13.01 -4.00
N ASP A 191 -4.69 12.23 -4.50
CA ASP A 191 -5.52 12.55 -5.67
C ASP A 191 -6.78 13.36 -5.36
N THR A 192 -6.94 13.75 -4.10
CA THR A 192 -8.17 14.36 -3.61
C THR A 192 -7.89 15.75 -3.02
N PRO A 193 -8.95 16.53 -2.77
CA PRO A 193 -8.83 17.75 -1.98
C PRO A 193 -8.32 17.55 -0.54
N PHE A 194 -8.23 16.31 -0.04
CA PHE A 194 -7.77 15.98 1.33
C PHE A 194 -6.25 15.79 1.42
N SER A 195 -5.50 15.92 0.32
CA SER A 195 -4.04 15.75 0.25
C SER A 195 -3.23 16.61 1.23
N LEU A 196 -3.77 17.77 1.65
CA LEU A 196 -3.13 18.67 2.61
C LEU A 196 -3.60 18.46 4.06
N LEU A 197 -4.55 17.57 4.29
CA LEU A 197 -5.13 17.31 5.61
C LEU A 197 -4.50 16.06 6.22
N TRP A 198 -4.33 16.10 7.54
CA TRP A 198 -3.89 14.97 8.37
C TRP A 198 -2.59 14.29 7.89
N ILE A 199 -1.64 15.09 7.41
CA ILE A 199 -0.39 14.60 6.80
C ILE A 199 0.44 13.68 7.73
N ASP A 200 0.38 13.89 9.04
CA ASP A 200 1.11 13.07 10.03
C ASP A 200 0.29 11.86 10.54
N ARG A 201 -0.99 11.74 10.17
CA ARG A 201 -1.84 10.60 10.55
C ARG A 201 -1.61 9.41 9.63
N TYR A 202 -1.49 9.66 8.34
CA TYR A 202 -1.43 8.64 7.31
C TYR A 202 0.01 8.27 6.97
N ALA A 203 0.24 6.99 6.65
CA ALA A 203 1.52 6.56 6.10
C ALA A 203 1.83 7.32 4.81
N ASP A 204 3.11 7.66 4.61
CA ASP A 204 3.58 8.39 3.43
C ASP A 204 3.08 7.71 2.14
N GLU A 205 2.50 8.52 1.25
CA GLU A 205 2.00 8.07 -0.03
C GLU A 205 2.98 8.47 -1.14
N LYS A 206 3.13 7.60 -2.14
CA LYS A 206 3.86 7.92 -3.35
C LYS A 206 3.14 9.05 -4.08
N ASN A 207 3.76 10.22 -4.14
CA ASN A 207 3.28 11.33 -4.96
C ASN A 207 3.21 10.91 -6.44
N LYS A 208 2.20 11.40 -7.14
CA LYS A 208 2.09 11.25 -8.60
C LYS A 208 3.12 12.09 -9.35
#